data_AF-A0A4U2DFW1-F1
#
_entry.id   AF-A0A4U2DFW1-F1
#
_cell.length_a   1.000
_cell.length_b   1.000
_cell.length_c   1.000
_cell.angle_alpha   90.00
_cell.angle_beta   90.00
_cell.angle_gamma   90.00
#
_symmetry.space_group_name_H-M   'P 1'
#
loop_
_entity.id
_entity.type
_entity.pdbx_description
1 polymer ?
#
loop_
_entity_poly.entity_id
_entity_poly.type
_entity_poly.pdbx_seq_one_letter_code
_entity_poly.pdbx_strand_id
1 'polypeptide(L)'
;LMAAIDELPGESSHDYLEMEFGGRSGIFDLYGYVDVFNLTSDPGSDKAGAEKMFMKFAPRMSLDGLTGKDLSFGPVQELYVSTL
;
A
#
# COMPACT_ATOMS: atom_id res chain seq x y z
N LEU A 1 -11.62 10.98 3.70
CA LEU A 1 -11.02 11.96 2.77
C LEU A 1 -9.67 12.32 3.35
N MET A 2 -8.61 12.11 2.58
CA MET A 2 -7.22 12.39 2.93
C MET A 2 -6.73 13.59 2.12
N ALA A 3 -5.65 14.23 2.56
CA ALA A 3 -5.01 15.33 1.84
C ALA A 3 -3.50 15.17 1.90
N ALA A 4 -2.85 15.37 0.75
CA ALA A 4 -1.41 15.49 0.63
C ALA A 4 -1.04 16.94 0.32
N ILE A 5 0.02 17.46 0.94
CA ILE A 5 0.51 18.83 0.75
C ILE A 5 1.99 18.73 0.39
N ASP A 6 2.36 19.38 -0.72
CA ASP A 6 3.72 19.38 -1.28
C ASP A 6 4.31 17.96 -1.44
N GLU A 7 3.48 17.02 -1.92
CA GLU A 7 3.86 15.62 -2.13
C GLU A 7 4.99 15.51 -3.15
N LEU A 8 6.02 14.72 -2.81
CA LEU A 8 7.14 14.42 -3.67
C LEU A 8 7.01 13.03 -4.32
N PRO A 9 7.55 12.84 -5.54
CA PRO A 9 8.19 13.86 -6.37
C PRO A 9 7.15 14.76 -7.07
N GLY A 10 7.42 16.06 -7.18
CA GLY A 10 6.60 17.00 -7.97
C GLY A 10 5.92 18.12 -7.20
N GLU A 11 5.98 18.12 -5.86
CA GLU A 11 5.43 19.16 -4.98
C GLU A 11 3.93 19.40 -5.24
N SER A 12 3.15 18.31 -5.33
CA SER A 12 1.71 18.36 -5.63
C SER A 12 0.85 18.37 -4.37
N SER A 13 -0.31 19.03 -4.42
CA SER A 13 -1.22 19.14 -3.28
C SER A 13 -2.65 18.81 -3.70
N HIS A 14 -3.18 17.70 -3.19
CA HIS A 14 -4.47 17.14 -3.60
C HIS A 14 -5.21 16.47 -2.44
N ASP A 15 -6.52 16.38 -2.61
CA ASP A 15 -7.39 15.52 -1.83
C ASP A 15 -7.64 14.18 -2.54
N TYR A 16 -7.89 13.14 -1.75
CA TYR A 16 -8.16 11.81 -2.27
C TYR A 16 -8.96 10.96 -1.29
N LEU A 17 -9.63 9.95 -1.83
CA LEU A 17 -10.21 8.87 -1.04
C LEU A 17 -9.25 7.68 -1.06
N GLU A 18 -8.81 7.28 0.13
CA GLU A 18 -7.99 6.07 0.32
C GLU A 18 -8.87 4.95 0.89
N MET A 19 -8.70 3.75 0.35
CA MET A 19 -9.27 2.52 0.90
C MET A 19 -8.15 1.53 1.19
N GLU A 20 -7.87 1.31 2.46
CA GLU A 20 -6.86 0.37 2.93
C GLU A 20 -7.47 -1.01 3.17
N PHE A 21 -6.66 -2.04 2.91
CA PHE A 21 -7.00 -3.42 3.25
C PHE A 21 -5.74 -4.17 3.65
N GLY A 22 -5.89 -5.06 4.62
CA GLY A 22 -4.78 -5.80 5.14
C GLY A 22 -5.23 -6.96 6.00
N GLY A 23 -4.35 -7.94 6.15
CA GLY A 23 -4.61 -9.06 7.02
C GLY A 23 -3.63 -10.19 6.82
N ARG A 24 -3.64 -11.11 7.78
CA ARG A 24 -2.88 -12.35 7.74
C ARG A 24 -3.82 -13.53 7.72
N SER A 25 -3.56 -14.47 6.82
CA SER A 25 -4.26 -15.75 6.75
C SER A 25 -3.27 -16.86 6.42
N GLY A 26 -3.09 -17.80 7.36
CA GLY A 26 -2.12 -18.88 7.25
C GLY A 26 -0.71 -18.35 6.99
N ILE A 27 -0.12 -18.77 5.87
CA ILE A 27 1.23 -18.41 5.46
C ILE A 27 1.31 -17.07 4.73
N PHE A 28 0.18 -16.42 4.43
CA PHE A 28 0.15 -15.16 3.69
C PHE A 28 -0.21 -13.99 4.60
N ASP A 29 0.54 -12.92 4.43
CA ASP A 29 0.33 -11.62 5.07
C ASP A 29 0.28 -10.58 3.95
N LEU A 30 -0.76 -9.75 3.92
CA LEU A 30 -0.93 -8.75 2.89
C LEU A 30 -1.31 -7.41 3.49
N TYR A 31 -0.84 -6.37 2.82
CA TYR A 31 -1.30 -5.01 3.00
C TYR A 31 -1.39 -4.34 1.63
N GLY A 32 -2.37 -3.47 1.46
CA GLY A 32 -2.50 -2.65 0.27
C GLY A 32 -3.51 -1.54 0.46
N TYR A 33 -3.49 -0.60 -0.47
CA TYR A 33 -4.42 0.52 -0.50
C TYR A 33 -4.70 0.95 -1.93
N VAL A 34 -5.86 1.59 -2.11
CA VAL A 34 -6.27 2.21 -3.36
C VAL A 34 -6.64 3.66 -3.08
N ASP A 35 -5.99 4.57 -3.80
CA ASP A 35 -6.27 5.99 -3.79
C ASP A 35 -7.10 6.37 -5.01
N VAL A 36 -8.11 7.21 -4.81
CA VAL A 36 -8.89 7.82 -5.88
C VAL A 36 -8.81 9.34 -5.75
N PHE A 37 -8.23 9.97 -6.77
CA PHE A 37 -7.99 11.41 -6.84
C PHE A 37 -9.10 12.15 -7.57
N ASN A 38 -9.25 13.45 -7.28
CA ASN A 38 -10.17 14.36 -7.98
C ASN A 38 -11.60 13.78 -8.12
N LEU A 39 -12.19 13.41 -6.98
CA LEU A 39 -13.47 12.72 -6.87
C LEU A 39 -14.63 13.50 -7.50
N THR A 40 -14.57 14.84 -7.45
CA THR A 40 -15.59 15.74 -7.98
C THR A 40 -15.34 16.15 -9.43
N SER A 41 -14.25 15.68 -10.05
CA SER A 41 -13.82 16.08 -11.40
C SER A 41 -13.64 17.60 -11.55
N ASP A 42 -13.06 18.23 -10.53
CA ASP A 42 -12.66 19.63 -10.55
C ASP A 42 -11.51 19.84 -11.57
N PRO A 43 -11.70 20.71 -12.59
CA PRO A 43 -10.64 21.07 -13.53
C PRO A 43 -9.45 21.81 -12.89
N GLY A 44 -9.64 22.42 -11.72
CA GLY A 44 -8.60 23.14 -10.98
C GLY A 44 -7.72 22.24 -10.11
N SER A 45 -8.02 20.94 -10.00
CA SER A 45 -7.17 19.98 -9.30
C SER A 45 -5.83 19.80 -10.03
N ASP A 46 -4.75 19.73 -9.28
CA ASP A 46 -3.42 19.31 -9.73
C ASP A 46 -3.40 17.88 -10.34
N LYS A 47 -4.39 17.04 -10.02
CA LYS A 47 -4.63 15.71 -10.63
C LYS A 47 -5.66 15.76 -11.77
N ALA A 48 -6.06 16.93 -12.26
CA ALA A 48 -6.95 17.06 -13.42
C ALA A 48 -6.26 16.58 -14.72
N GLY A 49 -6.91 15.66 -15.43
CA GLY A 49 -6.34 15.07 -16.66
C GLY A 49 -5.23 14.04 -16.43
N ALA A 50 -4.93 13.70 -15.17
CA ALA A 50 -3.97 12.66 -14.79
C ALA A 50 -4.66 11.32 -14.46
N GLU A 51 -3.86 10.30 -14.14
CA GLU A 51 -4.37 9.04 -13.60
C GLU A 51 -5.15 9.29 -12.30
N LYS A 52 -6.42 8.87 -12.29
CA LYS A 52 -7.33 9.12 -11.16
C LYS A 52 -7.28 8.06 -10.08
N MET A 53 -6.54 6.97 -10.29
CA MET A 53 -6.41 5.89 -9.32
C MET A 53 -4.97 5.44 -9.20
N PHE A 54 -4.54 5.23 -7.96
CA PHE A 54 -3.26 4.61 -7.64
C PHE A 54 -3.50 3.45 -6.69
N MET A 55 -2.76 2.35 -6.85
CA MET A 55 -2.88 1.18 -6.00
C MET A 55 -1.49 0.66 -5.63
N LYS A 56 -1.32 0.38 -4.34
CA LYS A 56 -0.17 -0.35 -3.82
C LYS A 56 -0.62 -1.66 -3.21
N PHE A 57 0.06 -2.74 -3.56
CA PHE A 57 -0.23 -4.07 -3.07
C PHE A 57 1.06 -4.78 -2.66
N ALA A 58 1.17 -5.12 -1.39
CA ALA A 58 2.38 -5.68 -0.78
C ALA A 58 2.08 -7.04 -0.11
N PRO A 59 1.93 -8.12 -0.89
CA PRO A 59 1.83 -9.47 -0.37
C PRO A 59 3.19 -9.98 0.11
N ARG A 60 3.17 -10.68 1.24
CA ARG A 60 4.29 -11.39 1.87
C ARG A 60 3.88 -12.84 2.14
N MET A 61 4.80 -13.76 1.90
CA MET A 61 4.61 -15.19 2.20
C MET A 61 5.64 -15.64 3.23
N SER A 62 5.16 -16.18 4.34
CA SER A 62 5.97 -16.73 5.42
C SER A 62 6.70 -17.99 4.96
N LEU A 63 8.03 -17.99 5.10
CA LEU A 63 8.86 -19.17 4.89
C LEU A 63 8.72 -20.15 6.05
N ASP A 64 8.57 -19.65 7.28
CA ASP A 64 8.34 -20.46 8.47
C ASP A 64 7.05 -21.27 8.32
N GLY A 65 5.96 -20.61 7.95
CA GLY A 65 4.66 -21.22 7.69
C GLY A 65 4.68 -22.16 6.49
N LEU A 66 5.39 -21.81 5.41
CA LEU A 66 5.51 -22.67 4.22
C LEU A 66 6.32 -23.94 4.51
N THR A 67 7.40 -23.84 5.29
CA THR A 67 8.32 -24.95 5.56
C THR A 67 7.96 -25.74 6.82
N GLY A 68 7.09 -25.20 7.67
CA GLY A 68 6.75 -25.76 8.98
C GLY A 68 7.91 -25.72 9.97
N LYS A 69 8.94 -24.91 9.72
CA LYS A 69 10.12 -24.77 10.56
C LYS A 69 10.14 -23.40 11.23
N ASP A 70 10.55 -23.37 12.47
CA ASP A 70 10.91 -22.13 13.16
C ASP A 70 12.26 -21.65 12.61
N LEU A 71 12.22 -20.56 11.84
CA LEU A 71 13.39 -19.90 11.26
C LEU A 71 13.74 -18.62 12.04
N SER A 72 13.20 -18.43 13.24
CA SER A 72 13.53 -17.28 14.08
C SER A 72 14.98 -17.33 14.57
N PHE A 73 15.59 -16.14 14.73
CA PHE A 73 16.93 -16.01 15.31
C PHE A 73 17.14 -14.62 15.90
N GLY A 74 17.57 -14.57 17.16
CA GLY A 74 17.77 -13.31 17.89
C GLY A 74 16.50 -12.45 17.87
N PRO A 75 16.52 -11.22 17.34
CA PRO A 75 15.34 -10.37 17.21
C PRO A 75 14.46 -10.66 15.98
N VAL A 76 14.91 -11.52 15.06
CA VAL A 76 14.14 -11.87 13.86
C VAL A 76 13.13 -12.96 14.22
N GLN A 77 11.84 -12.63 14.11
CA GLN A 77 10.75 -13.50 14.52
C GLN A 77 10.30 -14.48 13.43
N GLU A 78 10.36 -14.07 12.16
CA GLU A 78 9.82 -14.83 11.03
C GLU A 78 10.44 -14.33 9.73
N LEU A 79 10.68 -15.23 8.77
CA LEU A 79 11.21 -14.89 7.46
C LEU A 79 10.12 -14.91 6.39
N TYR A 80 10.19 -13.96 5.46
CA TYR A 80 9.20 -13.82 4.38
C TYR A 80 9.84 -13.69 3.00
N VAL A 81 9.17 -14.23 1.99
CA VAL A 81 9.31 -13.78 0.61
C VAL A 81 8.36 -12.61 0.41
N SER A 82 8.90 -11.44 0.12
CA SER A 82 8.15 -10.20 -0.10
C SER A 82 8.24 -9.76 -1.55
N THR A 83 7.19 -9.07 -2.02
CA THR A 83 7.23 -8.27 -3.26
C THR A 83 7.54 -6.81 -2.93
N LEU A 84 7.99 -6.04 -3.95
CA LEU A 84 8.34 -4.61 -3.89
C LEU A 84 7.14 -3.75 -4.26
#